data_AF-A0A7N2L5W9-F1
#
_entry.id   AF-A0A7N2L5W9-F1
#
_cell.length_a   1.000
_cell.length_b   1.000
_cell.length_c   1.000
_cell.angle_alpha   90.00
_cell.angle_beta   90.00
_cell.angle_gamma   90.00
#
_symmetry.space_group_name_H-M   'P 1'
#
loop_
_entity.id
_entity.type
_entity.pdbx_description
1 polymer ?
#
loop_
_entity_poly.entity_id
_entity_poly.type
_entity_poly.pdbx_seq_one_letter_code
_entity_poly.pdbx_strand_id
1 'polypeptide(L)'
;MTLKYTVQTANVKVSLVENLALVDAKIDEFRSSLQTSERQVVGLDIQFVKTYGNLNKGKFLLLCVGSHCLMIQLPDSNAVTNTLRKFLSDESICFLGTGMSEKVTELGCLYLNECGEEEAMPRVNCKTGVEVDYLAAKILKKPNVEQYGLVELVGEVGNGYKGTR
;
A
#
# COMPACT_ATOMS: atom_id res chain seq x y z
N MET A 1 3.90 11.22 12.92
CA MET A 1 5.13 11.99 12.56
C MET A 1 5.20 12.13 11.05
N THR A 2 5.70 13.24 10.48
CA THR A 2 5.89 13.36 9.02
C THR A 2 7.35 13.57 8.71
N LEU A 3 7.93 12.67 7.91
CA LEU A 3 9.28 12.74 7.37
C LEU A 3 9.21 13.22 5.93
N LYS A 4 10.18 14.02 5.49
CA LYS A 4 10.36 14.38 4.08
C LYS A 4 11.73 13.89 3.65
N TYR A 5 11.80 13.14 2.55
CA TYR A 5 13.06 12.73 1.95
C TYR A 5 13.05 12.99 0.43
N THR A 6 14.22 13.19 -0.16
CA THR A 6 14.36 13.47 -1.59
C THR A 6 14.88 12.23 -2.31
N VAL A 7 14.17 11.76 -3.35
CA VAL A 7 14.62 10.68 -4.24
C VAL A 7 14.79 11.24 -5.64
N GLN A 8 16.00 11.19 -6.20
CA GLN A 8 16.28 11.55 -7.60
C GLN A 8 15.61 12.88 -8.04
N THR A 9 15.67 13.92 -7.21
CA THR A 9 15.05 15.27 -7.36
C THR A 9 13.56 15.42 -7.00
N ALA A 10 12.82 14.34 -6.74
CA ALA A 10 11.45 14.40 -6.23
C ALA A 10 11.41 14.44 -4.69
N ASN A 11 10.68 15.40 -4.13
CA ASN A 11 10.42 15.46 -2.68
C ASN A 11 9.28 14.52 -2.31
N VAL A 12 9.58 13.46 -1.56
CA VAL A 12 8.60 12.52 -1.06
C VAL A 12 8.21 12.90 0.38
N LYS A 13 6.92 13.17 0.61
CA LYS A 13 6.36 13.37 1.95
C LYS A 13 5.88 12.02 2.47
N VAL A 14 6.42 11.59 3.61
CA VAL A 14 6.02 10.35 4.28
C VAL A 14 5.41 10.65 5.63
N SER A 15 4.18 10.21 5.85
CA SER A 15 3.51 10.32 7.13
C SER A 15 3.50 8.97 7.83
N LEU A 16 4.06 8.90 9.03
CA LEU A 16 4.05 7.71 9.88
C LEU A 16 2.93 7.84 10.93
N VAL A 17 2.14 6.77 11.05
CA VAL A 17 1.03 6.62 12.00
C VAL A 17 1.23 5.36 12.81
N GLU A 18 1.52 5.52 14.11
CA GLU A 18 1.76 4.40 15.05
C GLU A 18 0.58 4.23 16.03
N ASN A 19 -0.33 5.19 16.08
CA ASN A 19 -1.49 5.17 16.95
C ASN A 19 -2.77 4.97 16.14
N LEU A 20 -3.51 3.90 16.47
CA LEU A 20 -4.78 3.54 15.80
C LEU A 20 -5.80 4.69 15.81
N ALA A 21 -5.84 5.51 16.87
CA ALA A 21 -6.74 6.65 16.99
C ALA A 21 -6.49 7.76 15.96
N LEU A 22 -5.31 7.77 15.33
CA LEU A 22 -4.94 8.75 14.29
C LEU A 22 -5.08 8.20 12.87
N VAL A 23 -5.37 6.90 12.72
CA VAL A 23 -5.44 6.24 11.40
C VAL A 23 -6.56 6.82 10.55
N ASP A 24 -7.74 7.03 11.13
CA ASP A 24 -8.92 7.55 10.41
C ASP A 24 -8.63 8.92 9.78
N ALA A 25 -8.20 9.88 10.60
CA ALA A 25 -7.87 11.23 10.13
C ALA A 25 -6.77 11.23 9.06
N LYS A 26 -5.81 10.30 9.15
CA LYS A 26 -4.69 10.20 8.21
C LYS A 26 -5.08 9.51 6.89
N ILE A 27 -5.99 8.55 6.94
CA ILE A 27 -6.59 7.97 5.73
C ILE A 27 -7.44 9.02 5.01
N ASP A 28 -8.22 9.83 5.74
CA ASP A 28 -9.00 10.90 5.13
C ASP A 28 -8.11 11.98 4.49
N GLU A 29 -7.04 12.41 5.18
CA GLU A 29 -6.02 13.31 4.60
C GLU A 29 -5.39 12.67 3.34
N PHE A 30 -5.03 11.39 3.40
CA PHE A 30 -4.43 10.70 2.27
C PHE A 30 -5.39 10.57 1.09
N ARG A 31 -6.67 10.28 1.36
CA ARG A 31 -7.73 10.17 0.35
C ARG A 31 -7.94 11.49 -0.38
N SER A 32 -7.80 12.63 0.32
CA SER A 32 -7.87 13.96 -0.31
C SER A 32 -6.76 14.22 -1.34
N SER A 33 -5.67 13.44 -1.29
CA SER A 33 -4.55 13.53 -2.25
C SER A 33 -4.78 12.70 -3.52
N LEU A 34 -5.83 11.88 -3.56
CA LEU A 34 -6.19 11.11 -4.75
C LEU A 34 -6.85 12.03 -5.79
N GLN A 35 -6.39 11.95 -7.04
CA GLN A 35 -6.97 12.73 -8.14
C GLN A 35 -8.43 12.32 -8.40
N THR A 36 -9.22 13.23 -8.96
CA THR A 36 -10.65 13.02 -9.29
C THR A 36 -10.88 12.17 -10.55
N SER A 37 -9.88 11.43 -11.02
CA SER A 37 -10.02 10.49 -12.14
C SER A 37 -10.91 9.30 -11.74
N GLU A 38 -11.65 8.74 -12.71
CA GLU A 38 -12.59 7.61 -12.48
C GLU A 38 -11.95 6.38 -11.84
N ARG A 39 -10.63 6.22 -11.96
CA ARG A 39 -9.86 5.20 -11.26
C ARG A 39 -8.65 5.84 -10.58
N GLN A 40 -8.51 5.57 -9.30
CA GLN A 40 -7.43 6.09 -8.47
C GLN A 40 -6.36 5.01 -8.33
N VAL A 41 -5.09 5.36 -8.48
CA VAL A 41 -3.99 4.39 -8.38
C VAL A 41 -3.21 4.65 -7.10
N VAL A 42 -3.05 3.61 -6.28
CA VAL A 42 -2.33 3.67 -5.01
C VAL A 42 -1.25 2.60 -5.00
N GLY A 43 0.00 2.98 -4.80
CA GLY A 43 1.07 2.04 -4.51
C GLY A 43 0.85 1.40 -3.14
N LEU A 44 0.97 0.07 -3.05
CA LEU A 44 0.74 -0.70 -1.83
C LEU A 44 1.91 -1.64 -1.54
N ASP A 45 2.41 -1.57 -0.31
CA ASP A 45 3.41 -2.50 0.21
C ASP A 45 3.15 -2.84 1.67
N ILE A 46 3.62 -4.01 2.11
CA ILE A 46 3.57 -4.44 3.50
C ILE A 46 4.99 -4.80 3.93
N GLN A 47 5.57 -4.00 4.82
CA GLN A 47 6.90 -4.26 5.36
C GLN A 47 6.81 -4.98 6.69
N PHE A 48 7.57 -6.06 6.81
CA PHE A 48 7.69 -6.84 8.03
C PHE A 48 9.00 -6.49 8.73
N VAL A 49 8.93 -5.94 9.94
CA VAL A 49 10.09 -5.62 10.76
C VAL A 49 10.29 -6.72 11.79
N LYS A 50 11.45 -7.38 11.74
CA LYS A 50 11.88 -8.30 12.79
C LYS A 50 12.53 -7.49 13.90
N THR A 51 11.96 -7.52 15.10
CA THR A 51 12.62 -6.97 16.29
C THR A 51 13.64 -7.99 16.84
N TYR A 52 14.82 -7.52 17.27
CA TYR A 52 15.84 -8.37 17.90
C TYR A 52 15.23 -9.15 19.08
N GLY A 53 15.39 -10.47 19.10
CA GLY A 53 14.82 -11.35 20.15
C GLY A 53 13.58 -12.17 19.74
N ASN A 54 13.17 -12.12 18.47
CA ASN A 54 12.37 -13.18 17.82
C ASN A 54 10.95 -13.45 18.34
N LEU A 55 10.27 -12.48 18.96
CA LEU A 55 8.89 -12.69 19.46
C LEU A 55 7.83 -11.83 18.78
N ASN A 56 8.12 -10.57 18.42
CA ASN A 56 7.15 -9.69 17.78
C ASN A 56 7.60 -9.29 16.37
N LYS A 57 6.76 -9.57 15.37
CA LYS A 57 6.94 -9.22 13.95
C LYS A 57 6.06 -8.00 13.67
N GLY A 58 6.63 -6.81 13.78
CA GLY A 58 5.92 -5.56 13.45
C GLY A 58 5.57 -5.53 11.97
N LYS A 59 4.39 -5.01 11.64
CA LYS A 59 3.93 -4.87 10.25
C LYS A 59 3.64 -3.41 9.96
N PHE A 60 4.17 -2.90 8.85
CA PHE A 60 3.85 -1.58 8.34
C PHE A 60 3.13 -1.71 7.02
N LEU A 61 1.95 -1.11 6.91
CA LEU A 61 1.25 -0.90 5.64
C LEU A 61 1.76 0.42 5.04
N LEU A 62 2.24 0.37 3.80
CA LEU A 62 2.68 1.53 3.04
C LEU A 62 1.70 1.77 1.90
N LEU A 63 1.18 2.99 1.83
CA LEU A 63 0.29 3.47 0.77
C LEU A 63 0.94 4.69 0.12
N CYS A 64 1.07 4.73 -1.20
CA CYS A 64 1.71 5.86 -1.90
C CYS A 64 0.86 6.37 -3.06
N VAL A 65 0.77 7.70 -3.18
CA VAL A 65 0.10 8.43 -4.27
C VAL A 65 1.01 9.57 -4.70
N GLY A 66 1.50 9.53 -5.94
CA GLY A 66 2.48 10.48 -6.43
C GLY A 66 3.71 10.53 -5.51
N SER A 67 3.99 11.70 -4.93
CA SER A 67 5.09 11.91 -3.98
C SER A 67 4.67 11.89 -2.50
N HIS A 68 3.49 11.35 -2.20
CA HIS A 68 2.97 11.25 -0.83
C HIS A 68 2.83 9.79 -0.44
N CYS A 69 3.51 9.38 0.62
CA CYS A 69 3.33 8.06 1.22
C CYS A 69 2.77 8.15 2.65
N LEU A 70 1.88 7.24 2.98
CA LEU A 70 1.34 7.02 4.30
C LEU A 70 1.80 5.65 4.77
N MET A 71 2.48 5.62 5.91
CA MET A 71 3.01 4.42 6.55
C MET A 71 2.28 4.22 7.87
N ILE A 72 1.57 3.10 7.99
CA ILE A 72 0.70 2.78 9.13
C ILE A 72 1.27 1.55 9.82
N GLN A 73 1.61 1.68 11.09
CA GLN A 73 1.94 0.51 11.91
C GLN A 73 0.64 -0.27 12.18
N LEU A 74 0.57 -1.50 11.68
CA LEU A 74 -0.54 -2.39 11.95
C LEU A 74 -0.35 -3.03 13.33
N PRO A 75 -1.41 -3.14 14.15
CA PRO A 75 -1.31 -3.76 15.46
C PRO A 75 -1.17 -5.29 15.34
N ASP A 76 -0.50 -5.90 16.30
CA ASP A 76 -0.34 -7.37 16.37
C ASP A 76 -1.68 -8.11 16.46
N SER A 77 -2.73 -7.45 16.97
CA SER A 77 -4.08 -7.99 17.03
C SER A 77 -4.76 -8.15 15.66
N ASN A 78 -4.21 -7.56 14.59
CA ASN A 78 -4.83 -7.41 13.26
C ASN A 78 -6.15 -6.62 13.24
N ALA A 79 -6.50 -5.97 14.35
CA ALA A 79 -7.72 -5.17 14.47
C ALA A 79 -7.49 -3.77 13.87
N VAL A 80 -8.31 -3.37 12.89
CA VAL A 80 -8.19 -2.09 12.18
C VAL A 80 -9.44 -1.25 12.30
N THR A 81 -9.33 0.04 11.99
CA THR A 81 -10.47 0.96 11.94
C THR A 81 -11.35 0.69 10.71
N ASN A 82 -12.63 1.04 10.80
CA ASN A 82 -13.57 0.90 9.68
C ASN A 82 -13.15 1.73 8.46
N THR A 83 -12.54 2.89 8.70
CA THR A 83 -12.05 3.79 7.64
C THR A 83 -10.94 3.12 6.84
N LEU A 84 -9.94 2.52 7.50
CA LEU A 84 -8.87 1.78 6.82
C LEU A 84 -9.43 0.57 6.08
N ARG A 85 -10.36 -0.18 6.69
CA ARG A 85 -11.00 -1.34 6.05
C ARG A 85 -11.75 -0.95 4.77
N LYS A 86 -12.56 0.10 4.84
CA LYS A 86 -13.32 0.63 3.70
C LYS A 86 -12.39 1.14 2.61
N PHE A 87 -11.32 1.85 2.97
CA PHE A 87 -10.33 2.35 2.02
C PHE A 87 -9.68 1.20 1.23
N LEU A 88 -9.21 0.16 1.93
CA LEU A 88 -8.56 -1.00 1.29
C LEU A 88 -9.52 -1.90 0.51
N SER A 89 -10.83 -1.76 0.73
CA SER A 89 -11.88 -2.52 0.03
C SER A 89 -12.61 -1.68 -1.02
N ASP A 90 -12.14 -0.46 -1.29
CA ASP A 90 -12.76 0.46 -2.24
C ASP A 90 -12.43 0.04 -3.68
N GLU A 91 -13.42 -0.47 -4.41
CA GLU A 91 -13.25 -0.97 -5.78
C GLU A 91 -12.99 0.16 -6.81
N SER A 92 -13.12 1.44 -6.42
CA SER A 92 -12.69 2.58 -7.26
C SER A 92 -11.18 2.83 -7.23
N ILE A 93 -10.47 2.21 -6.28
CA ILE A 93 -9.02 2.32 -6.12
C ILE A 93 -8.35 1.07 -6.67
N CYS A 94 -7.35 1.24 -7.54
CA CYS A 94 -6.45 0.21 -8.02
C CYS A 94 -5.17 0.21 -7.17
N PHE A 95 -4.92 -0.88 -6.45
CA PHE A 95 -3.72 -1.02 -5.62
C PHE A 95 -2.60 -1.69 -6.42
N LEU A 96 -1.48 -1.00 -6.62
CA LEU A 96 -0.33 -1.52 -7.35
C LEU A 96 0.79 -1.90 -6.40
N GLY A 97 1.38 -3.08 -6.60
CA GLY A 97 2.56 -3.51 -5.84
C GLY A 97 3.21 -4.73 -6.46
N THR A 98 4.29 -5.18 -5.84
CA THR A 98 4.89 -6.50 -6.10
C THR A 98 4.43 -7.52 -5.08
N GLY A 99 4.31 -8.80 -5.43
CA GLY A 99 3.86 -9.85 -4.51
C GLY A 99 2.45 -9.57 -3.97
N MET A 100 1.58 -9.02 -4.80
CA MET A 100 0.25 -8.57 -4.41
C MET A 100 -0.64 -9.72 -3.93
N SER A 101 -0.47 -10.94 -4.44
CA SER A 101 -1.20 -12.12 -3.96
C SER A 101 -0.97 -12.38 -2.46
N GLU A 102 0.29 -12.32 -2.02
CA GLU A 102 0.66 -12.49 -0.61
C GLU A 102 0.14 -11.31 0.23
N LYS A 103 0.26 -10.08 -0.28
CA LYS A 103 -0.22 -8.87 0.39
C LYS A 103 -1.74 -8.88 0.56
N VAL A 104 -2.50 -9.25 -0.46
CA VAL A 104 -3.97 -9.37 -0.38
C VAL A 104 -4.37 -10.42 0.66
N THR A 105 -3.65 -11.55 0.70
CA THR A 105 -3.87 -12.58 1.72
C THR A 105 -3.60 -12.03 3.13
N GLU A 106 -2.50 -11.30 3.32
CA GLU A 106 -2.16 -10.65 4.59
C GLU A 106 -3.19 -9.59 5.00
N LEU A 107 -3.67 -8.78 4.06
CA LEU A 107 -4.76 -7.83 4.31
C LEU A 107 -6.04 -8.54 4.72
N GLY A 108 -6.37 -9.69 4.14
CA GLY A 108 -7.55 -10.50 4.51
C GLY A 108 -7.53 -11.02 5.95
N CYS A 109 -6.37 -11.00 6.62
CA CYS A 109 -6.26 -11.29 8.04
C CYS A 109 -6.69 -10.12 8.94
N LEU A 110 -6.78 -8.90 8.40
CA LEU A 110 -7.22 -7.71 9.11
C LEU A 110 -8.74 -7.70 9.27
N TYR A 111 -9.22 -7.37 10.47
CA TYR A 111 -10.63 -7.32 10.81
C TYR A 111 -11.01 -6.02 11.52
N LEU A 112 -12.28 -5.67 11.45
CA LEU A 112 -12.82 -4.49 12.10
C LEU A 112 -12.86 -4.64 13.62
N ASN A 113 -12.29 -3.68 14.35
CA ASN A 113 -12.40 -3.61 15.81
C ASN A 113 -13.72 -2.92 16.22
N GLU A 114 -14.85 -3.63 16.20
CA GLU A 114 -16.10 -3.13 16.78
C GLU A 114 -16.49 -3.99 18.00
N CYS A 115 -16.73 -3.32 19.14
CA CYS A 115 -17.27 -3.96 20.33
C CYS A 115 -18.75 -4.27 20.09
N GLY A 116 -19.05 -5.48 19.62
CA GLY A 116 -20.42 -5.96 19.40
C GLY A 116 -20.41 -7.42 18.94
N GLU A 117 -21.32 -8.22 19.49
CA GLU A 117 -21.29 -9.68 19.57
C GLU A 117 -21.56 -10.44 18.24
N GLU A 118 -21.05 -11.69 18.23
CA GLU A 118 -21.45 -12.90 17.47
C GLU A 118 -21.53 -12.94 15.93
N GLU A 119 -21.50 -11.83 15.19
CA GLU A 119 -21.34 -11.89 13.73
C GLU A 119 -19.87 -11.93 13.31
N ALA A 120 -19.55 -12.73 12.28
CA ALA A 120 -18.19 -12.87 11.76
C ALA A 120 -17.59 -11.48 11.46
N MET A 121 -16.52 -11.11 12.18
CA MET A 121 -15.96 -9.76 12.10
C MET A 121 -15.62 -9.39 10.65
N PRO A 122 -16.12 -8.26 10.12
CA PRO A 122 -15.86 -7.85 8.75
C PRO A 122 -14.37 -7.73 8.48
N ARG A 123 -13.87 -8.53 7.52
CA ARG A 123 -12.47 -8.52 7.10
C ARG A 123 -12.22 -7.48 6.01
N VAL A 124 -10.96 -7.09 5.85
CA VAL A 124 -10.53 -6.34 4.67
C VAL A 124 -10.65 -7.24 3.44
N ASN A 125 -11.19 -6.70 2.35
CA ASN A 125 -11.36 -7.42 1.10
C ASN A 125 -10.80 -6.59 -0.06
N CYS A 126 -9.47 -6.64 -0.23
CA CYS A 126 -8.79 -5.94 -1.32
C CYS A 126 -8.90 -6.77 -2.61
N LYS A 127 -9.81 -6.37 -3.51
CA LYS A 127 -10.06 -7.07 -4.79
C LYS A 127 -9.34 -6.45 -5.99
N THR A 128 -8.82 -5.24 -5.83
CA THR A 128 -8.27 -4.42 -6.90
C THR A 128 -6.75 -4.37 -6.89
N GLY A 129 -6.11 -5.37 -6.27
CA GLY A 129 -4.66 -5.53 -6.26
C GLY A 129 -4.13 -5.96 -7.63
N VAL A 130 -3.07 -5.29 -8.11
CA VAL A 130 -2.46 -5.51 -9.42
C VAL A 130 -0.94 -5.64 -9.28
N GLU A 131 -0.43 -6.73 -9.85
CA GLU A 131 0.98 -7.15 -9.89
C GLU A 131 1.75 -6.28 -10.91
N VAL A 132 2.67 -5.44 -10.43
CA VAL A 132 3.30 -4.37 -11.24
C VAL A 132 4.34 -4.90 -12.23
N ASP A 133 5.05 -5.95 -11.87
CA ASP A 133 5.98 -6.72 -12.70
C ASP A 133 5.26 -7.37 -13.91
N TYR A 134 4.10 -8.01 -13.68
CA TYR A 134 3.24 -8.53 -14.75
C TYR A 134 2.77 -7.41 -15.69
N LEU A 135 2.31 -6.29 -15.13
CA LEU A 135 1.87 -5.14 -15.93
C LEU A 135 3.02 -4.57 -16.77
N ALA A 136 4.20 -4.42 -16.18
CA ALA A 136 5.39 -3.93 -16.85
C ALA A 136 5.86 -4.88 -17.96
N ALA A 137 5.92 -6.19 -17.71
CA ALA A 137 6.28 -7.19 -18.72
C ALA A 137 5.37 -7.12 -19.95
N LYS A 138 4.06 -6.96 -19.72
CA LYS A 138 3.06 -6.82 -20.77
C LYS A 138 3.20 -5.52 -21.57
N ILE A 139 3.43 -4.39 -20.89
CA ILE A 139 3.58 -3.08 -21.55
C ILE A 139 4.91 -2.99 -22.32
N LEU A 140 6.01 -3.46 -21.72
CA LEU A 140 7.33 -3.45 -22.33
C LEU A 140 7.51 -4.53 -23.40
N LYS A 141 6.57 -5.48 -23.52
CA LYS A 141 6.66 -6.68 -24.37
C LYS A 141 7.93 -7.48 -24.08
N LYS A 142 8.34 -7.52 -22.81
CA LYS A 142 9.52 -8.24 -22.31
C LYS A 142 9.07 -9.22 -21.22
N PRO A 143 8.80 -10.49 -21.55
CA PRO A 143 8.29 -11.46 -20.57
C PRO A 143 9.27 -11.74 -19.44
N ASN A 144 10.58 -11.55 -19.67
CA ASN A 144 11.62 -11.77 -18.66
C ASN A 144 11.56 -10.78 -17.47
N VAL A 145 10.78 -9.70 -17.59
CA VAL A 145 10.62 -8.66 -16.56
C VAL A 145 9.73 -9.14 -15.39
N GLU A 146 8.95 -10.20 -15.56
CA GLU A 146 8.15 -10.80 -14.48
C GLU A 146 8.98 -11.36 -13.33
N GLN A 147 10.29 -11.56 -13.54
CA GLN A 147 11.20 -12.07 -12.51
C GLN A 147 11.99 -10.93 -11.82
N TYR A 148 11.76 -9.68 -12.22
CA TYR A 148 12.58 -8.55 -11.79
C TYR A 148 12.13 -8.03 -10.42
N GLY A 149 13.10 -7.71 -9.57
CA GLY A 149 12.82 -6.92 -8.36
C GLY A 149 12.44 -5.47 -8.71
N LEU A 150 11.85 -4.74 -7.75
CA LEU A 150 11.47 -3.33 -7.92
C LEU A 150 12.62 -2.45 -8.46
N VAL A 151 13.85 -2.69 -8.01
CA VAL A 151 15.03 -1.92 -8.44
C VAL A 151 15.35 -2.15 -9.92
N GLU A 152 15.31 -3.40 -10.36
CA GLU A 152 15.57 -3.79 -11.75
C GLU A 152 14.45 -3.27 -12.66
N LEU A 153 13.20 -3.34 -12.19
CA LEU A 153 12.03 -2.80 -12.88
C LEU A 153 12.14 -1.29 -13.09
N VAL A 154 12.56 -0.55 -12.05
CA VAL A 154 12.79 0.90 -12.15
C VAL A 154 13.89 1.22 -13.15
N GLY A 155 14.95 0.41 -13.22
CA GLY A 155 16.01 0.56 -14.22
C GLY A 155 15.50 0.38 -15.66
N GLU A 156 14.68 -0.63 -15.91
CA GLU A 156 14.11 -0.89 -17.24
C GLU A 156 13.08 0.15 -17.67
N VAL A 157 12.13 0.48 -16.80
CA VAL A 157 11.06 1.45 -17.11
C VAL A 157 11.60 2.87 -17.15
N GLY A 158 12.49 3.23 -16.22
CA GLY A 158 13.09 4.57 -16.13
C GLY A 158 13.95 4.93 -17.34
N ASN A 159 14.62 3.94 -17.95
CA ASN A 159 15.37 4.14 -19.19
C ASN A 159 14.48 4.19 -20.45
N GLY A 160 13.24 3.68 -20.38
CA GLY A 160 12.27 3.68 -21.48
C GLY A 160 11.33 4.89 -21.50
N TYR A 161 11.18 5.62 -20.40
CA TYR A 161 10.24 6.74 -20.28
C TYR A 161 10.81 8.04 -20.88
N LYS A 162 10.83 8.15 -22.22
CA LYS A 162 10.86 9.46 -22.90
C LYS A 162 9.43 9.98 -22.97
N GLY A 163 8.94 10.55 -21.87
CA GLY A 163 7.64 11.22 -21.85
C GLY A 163 7.59 12.30 -22.93
N THR A 164 6.74 12.12 -23.93
CA THR A 164 6.33 13.19 -24.83
C THR A 164 5.61 14.25 -24.02
N ARG A 165 6.13 15.48 -24.09
CA ARG A 165 5.53 16.70 -23.55
C ARG A 165 4.15 16.97 -24.15
#